data_AF-A0A3C1SX95-F1
#
_entry.id   AF-A0A3C1SX95-F1
#
_cell.length_a   1.000
_cell.length_b   1.000
_cell.length_c   1.000
_cell.angle_alpha   90.00
_cell.angle_beta   90.00
_cell.angle_gamma   90.00
#
_symmetry.space_group_name_H-M   'P 1'
#
loop_
_entity.id
_entity.type
_entity.pdbx_description
1 polymer ?
#
loop_
_entity_poly.entity_id
_entity_poly.type
_entity_poly.pdbx_seq_one_letter_code
_entity_poly.pdbx_strand_id
1 'polypeptide(L)'
;MTQSTNNTVVFLMGPTASGKTALAIQLAQQFKVRIISVDSALIYKGMDIGTAKPDTDTLTAYPHHLIDICEPDQSYSAYDFSQ
;
A
#
# COMPACT_ATOMS: atom_id res chain seq x y z
N MET A 1 -22.28 10.90 -23.09
CA MET A 1 -22.41 10.65 -21.64
C MET A 1 -21.04 10.85 -21.01
N THR A 2 -20.78 12.03 -20.48
CA THR A 2 -19.51 12.36 -19.80
C THR A 2 -19.48 11.62 -18.47
N GLN A 3 -18.71 10.53 -18.37
CA GLN A 3 -18.42 9.93 -17.08
C GLN A 3 -17.67 10.96 -16.24
N SER A 4 -18.28 11.41 -15.15
CA SER A 4 -17.60 12.22 -14.15
C SER A 4 -16.47 11.38 -13.56
N THR A 5 -15.21 11.76 -13.79
CA THR A 5 -14.04 11.11 -13.19
C THR A 5 -14.00 11.49 -11.73
N ASN A 6 -14.72 10.73 -10.90
CA ASN A 6 -14.74 10.94 -9.47
C ASN A 6 -13.44 10.38 -8.87
N ASN A 7 -12.40 11.21 -8.79
CA ASN A 7 -11.10 10.85 -8.20
C ASN A 7 -11.15 10.98 -6.68
N THR A 8 -12.04 10.22 -6.03
CA THR A 8 -12.09 10.18 -4.57
C THR A 8 -10.86 9.43 -4.05
N VAL A 9 -10.13 10.06 -3.13
CA VAL A 9 -8.98 9.47 -2.44
C VAL A 9 -9.29 9.38 -0.96
N VAL A 10 -9.01 8.24 -0.36
CA VAL A 10 -9.15 8.00 1.08
C VAL A 10 -7.78 7.78 1.67
N PHE A 11 -7.48 8.52 2.74
CA PHE A 11 -6.24 8.39 3.49
C PHE A 11 -6.50 7.58 4.75
N LEU A 12 -5.92 6.38 4.81
CA LEU A 12 -6.02 5.51 5.98
C LEU A 12 -4.72 5.56 6.79
N MET A 13 -4.70 6.41 7.81
CA MET A 13 -3.53 6.65 8.65
C MET A 13 -3.71 6.05 10.06
N GLY A 14 -2.59 5.81 10.75
CA GLY A 14 -2.59 5.25 12.11
C GLY A 14 -1.24 4.63 12.48
N PRO A 15 -0.99 4.36 13.77
CA PRO A 15 0.28 3.80 14.23
C PRO A 15 0.52 2.38 13.70
N THR A 16 1.77 1.91 13.75
CA THR A 16 2.09 0.51 13.44
C THR A 16 1.28 -0.42 14.33
N ALA A 17 0.88 -1.58 13.80
CA ALA A 17 0.01 -2.56 14.47
C ALA A 17 -1.43 -2.10 14.82
N SER A 18 -1.90 -0.94 14.32
CA SER A 18 -3.29 -0.49 14.54
C SER A 18 -4.34 -1.15 13.64
N GLY A 19 -3.97 -2.16 12.84
CA GLY A 19 -4.89 -2.89 11.96
C GLY A 19 -5.23 -2.21 10.62
N LYS A 20 -4.42 -1.22 10.16
CA LYS A 20 -4.67 -0.49 8.90
C LYS A 20 -4.83 -1.42 7.69
N THR A 21 -3.93 -2.39 7.53
CA THR A 21 -3.97 -3.35 6.42
C THR A 21 -5.28 -4.14 6.42
N ALA A 22 -5.74 -4.60 7.58
CA ALA A 22 -7.00 -5.32 7.71
C ALA A 22 -8.20 -4.46 7.27
N LEU A 23 -8.23 -3.18 7.67
CA LEU A 23 -9.29 -2.26 7.24
C LEU A 23 -9.20 -1.92 5.74
N ALA A 24 -7.99 -1.74 5.19
CA ALA A 24 -7.80 -1.52 3.75
C ALA A 24 -8.34 -2.69 2.92
N ILE A 25 -8.10 -3.93 3.36
CA ILE A 25 -8.63 -5.14 2.74
C ILE A 25 -10.17 -5.18 2.82
N GLN A 26 -10.75 -4.89 3.99
CA GLN A 26 -12.21 -4.81 4.14
C GLN A 26 -12.85 -3.79 3.20
N LEU A 27 -12.20 -2.63 3.02
CA LEU A 27 -12.64 -1.61 2.05
C LEU A 27 -12.53 -2.14 0.61
N ALA A 28 -11.46 -2.84 0.25
CA ALA A 28 -11.29 -3.44 -1.07
C ALA A 28 -12.28 -4.58 -1.38
N GLN A 29 -12.80 -5.26 -0.36
CA GLN A 29 -13.87 -6.25 -0.52
C GLN A 29 -15.22 -5.60 -0.84
N GLN A 30 -15.48 -4.40 -0.31
CA GLN A 30 -16.77 -3.71 -0.44
C GLN A 30 -16.80 -2.73 -1.62
N PHE A 31 -15.65 -2.16 -1.98
CA PHE A 31 -15.53 -1.11 -2.98
C PHE A 31 -14.48 -1.47 -4.03
N LYS A 32 -14.70 -1.00 -5.27
CA LYS A 32 -13.71 -1.11 -6.34
C LYS A 32 -12.60 -0.08 -6.15
N VAL A 33 -11.73 -0.30 -5.17
CA VAL A 33 -10.61 0.58 -4.82
C VAL A 33 -9.27 -0.05 -5.18
N ARG A 34 -8.26 0.80 -5.36
CA ARG A 34 -6.85 0.39 -5.47
C ARG A 34 -6.14 0.79 -4.19
N ILE A 35 -5.35 -0.13 -3.62
CA ILE A 35 -4.59 0.13 -2.41
C ILE A 35 -3.20 0.62 -2.80
N ILE A 36 -2.77 1.75 -2.23
CA ILE A 36 -1.43 2.30 -2.39
C ILE A 36 -0.79 2.30 -1.00
N SER A 37 0.32 1.58 -0.85
CA SER A 37 1.10 1.60 0.38
C SER A 37 1.76 2.95 0.57
N VAL A 38 1.71 3.49 1.79
CA VAL A 38 2.40 4.72 2.20
C VAL A 38 3.22 4.40 3.44
N ASP A 39 4.22 3.53 3.26
CA ASP A 39 5.11 3.05 4.31
C ASP A 39 6.53 2.94 3.73
N SER A 40 7.49 3.61 4.36
CA SER A 40 8.87 3.70 3.86
C SER A 40 9.69 2.43 4.07
N ALA A 41 9.17 1.42 4.77
CA ALA A 41 9.83 0.14 4.98
C ALA A 41 9.30 -0.94 4.02
N LEU A 42 8.01 -0.92 3.70
CA LEU A 42 7.39 -1.92 2.80
C LEU A 42 7.87 -1.83 1.34
N ILE A 43 8.45 -0.71 0.94
CA ILE A 43 9.01 -0.49 -0.40
C ILE A 43 10.20 -1.43 -0.72
N TYR A 44 10.88 -1.97 0.29
CA TYR A 44 12.11 -2.75 0.11
C TYR A 44 11.86 -4.25 -0.06
N LYS A 45 12.50 -4.83 -1.07
CA LYS A 45 12.45 -6.26 -1.37
C LYS A 45 13.13 -7.12 -0.31
N GLY A 46 12.53 -8.27 -0.02
CA GLY A 46 13.07 -9.26 0.93
C GLY A 46 13.04 -8.84 2.41
N MET A 47 12.58 -7.63 2.72
CA MET A 47 12.45 -7.12 4.09
C MET A 47 11.05 -7.40 4.65
N ASP A 48 10.60 -8.65 4.68
CA ASP A 48 9.17 -8.96 4.89
C ASP A 48 8.78 -9.01 6.38
N ILE A 49 9.51 -9.80 7.17
CA ILE A 49 9.17 -10.08 8.57
C ILE A 49 9.31 -8.83 9.44
N GLY A 50 10.44 -8.13 9.34
CA GLY A 50 10.73 -6.96 10.17
C GLY A 50 9.87 -5.73 9.88
N THR A 51 9.20 -5.71 8.72
CA THR A 51 8.35 -4.59 8.30
C THR A 51 6.87 -4.92 8.40
N ALA A 52 6.52 -6.13 8.87
CA ALA A 52 5.16 -6.64 8.90
C ALA A 52 4.47 -6.56 7.52
N LYS A 53 5.22 -6.89 6.45
CA LYS A 53 4.70 -6.92 5.08
C LYS A 53 3.57 -7.95 4.98
N PRO A 54 2.45 -7.63 4.30
CA PRO A 54 1.41 -8.62 4.04
C PRO A 54 1.99 -9.81 3.26
N ASP A 55 1.52 -11.02 3.55
CA ASP A 55 1.98 -12.22 2.86
C ASP A 55 1.58 -12.23 1.37
N THR A 56 2.21 -13.13 0.62
CA THR A 56 2.01 -13.26 -0.82
C THR A 56 0.56 -13.54 -1.22
N ASP A 57 -0.17 -14.34 -0.44
CA ASP A 57 -1.57 -14.67 -0.70
C ASP A 57 -2.44 -13.41 -0.55
N THR A 58 -2.19 -12.62 0.49
CA THR A 58 -2.84 -11.35 0.73
C THR A 58 -2.55 -10.34 -0.38
N LEU A 59 -1.28 -10.20 -0.79
CA LEU A 59 -0.90 -9.27 -1.87
C LEU A 59 -1.42 -9.71 -3.25
N THR A 60 -1.58 -11.02 -3.47
CA THR A 60 -2.20 -11.55 -4.70
C THR A 60 -3.69 -11.27 -4.73
N ALA A 61 -4.39 -11.47 -3.62
CA ALA A 61 -5.83 -11.23 -3.51
C ALA A 61 -6.17 -9.72 -3.47
N TYR A 62 -5.32 -8.92 -2.81
CA TYR A 62 -5.48 -7.48 -2.63
C TYR A 62 -4.17 -6.78 -3.01
N PRO A 63 -3.94 -6.49 -4.29
CA PRO A 63 -2.71 -5.84 -4.74
C PRO A 63 -2.51 -4.48 -4.07
N HIS A 64 -1.38 -4.33 -3.37
CA HIS A 64 -0.92 -3.06 -2.81
C HIS A 64 0.19 -2.50 -3.73
N HIS A 65 -0.01 -1.30 -4.26
CA HIS A 65 1.06 -0.59 -4.96
C HIS A 65 2.13 -0.10 -3.98
N LEU A 66 3.35 0.14 -4.49
CA LEU A 66 4.50 0.64 -3.72
C LEU A 66 4.98 -0.32 -2.61
N ILE A 67 4.87 -1.63 -2.86
CA ILE A 67 5.55 -2.68 -2.10
C ILE A 67 6.56 -3.34 -3.04
N ASP A 68 7.73 -3.70 -2.51
CA ASP A 68 8.78 -4.40 -3.28
C ASP A 68 9.28 -3.67 -4.54
N ILE A 69 9.35 -2.33 -4.47
CA ILE A 69 9.76 -1.48 -5.59
C ILE A 69 11.25 -1.09 -5.56
N CYS A 70 11.92 -1.29 -4.43
CA CYS A 70 13.34 -0.92 -4.21
C CYS A 70 14.16 -2.10 -3.70
N GLU A 71 15.43 -2.15 -4.09
CA GLU A 71 16.43 -3.02 -3.43
C GLU A 71 16.84 -2.41 -2.08
N PRO A 72 17.22 -3.21 -1.07
CA PRO A 72 17.55 -2.69 0.27
C PRO A 72 18.75 -1.72 0.34
N ASP A 73 19.61 -1.70 -0.66
CA ASP A 73 20.77 -0.80 -0.77
C ASP A 73 20.46 0.51 -1.52
N GLN A 74 19.23 0.66 -2.03
CA GLN A 74 18.78 1.86 -2.72
C GLN A 74 18.15 2.85 -1.74
N SER A 75 18.37 4.14 -1.99
CA SER A 75 17.64 5.20 -1.28
C SER A 75 16.30 5.48 -1.95
N TYR A 76 15.26 5.75 -1.16
CA TYR A 76 13.95 6.21 -1.63
C TYR A 76 13.46 7.37 -0.76
N SER A 77 13.08 8.48 -1.38
CA SER A 77 12.74 9.73 -0.70
C SER A 77 11.25 10.06 -0.77
N ALA A 78 10.82 11.01 0.06
CA ALA A 78 9.48 11.57 -0.03
C ALA A 78 9.20 12.25 -1.39
N TYR A 79 10.25 12.75 -2.05
CA TYR A 79 10.13 13.26 -3.42
C TYR A 79 9.79 12.12 -4.38
N ASP A 80 10.55 11.01 -4.33
CA ASP A 80 10.31 9.83 -5.18
C ASP A 80 8.91 9.23 -4.99
N PHE A 81 8.36 9.29 -3.77
CA PHE A 81 6.97 8.91 -3.46
C PHE A 81 5.92 9.82 -4.12
N SER A 82 6.22 11.12 -4.29
CA SER A 82 5.28 12.11 -4.80
C SER A 82 5.17 12.18 -6.32
N GLN A 83 6.04 11.47 -7.04
CA GLN A 83 6.09 11.41 -8.50
C GLN A 83 5.06 10.43 -9.08
#